data_AF-A0A931SJV0-F1
#
_entry.id   AF-A0A931SJV0-F1
#
_cell.length_a   1.000
_cell.length_b   1.000
_cell.length_c   1.000
_cell.angle_alpha   90.00
_cell.angle_beta   90.00
_cell.angle_gamma   90.00
#
_symmetry.space_group_name_H-M   'P 1'
#
loop_
_entity.id
_entity.type
_entity.pdbx_description
1 polymer ?
#
loop_
_entity_poly.entity_id
_entity_poly.type
_entity_poly.pdbx_seq_one_letter_code
_entity_poly.pdbx_strand_id
1 'polypeptide(L)'
;MPRRTQACAAAVFLYAFALTVAAQSVYPTGTTIYDPDRAWNGYTVLSPLGTQAVIVIDMNGNVVKQWDGYVNSAGGPARIFPDGVVMAANGTNPPHQESLELIQRDFEGHVIWRFDRNRQIETREGGTIWSARQHHDWQREDFPAGYYSPGVKPSIEGGKTLILTHTNHSRPYVANAPLEDDRIIEVSWNGDIVWEWVASDHVDELGFDGDARNAIKAAPGVNAARGSFDWLHINSATYVGPNHWFDEGDQRFAPNNVIISSRQASFLAIVARDGRIVWRLGPDFSESKELRAIRQIIGQHHAHIIPKGLPGAGNLLVFDNGGASGYGFTNPTALNGANAFARANSRVLEINPVTLDLVWSYAGPRFYSSNISGAQRLPNGNTLVTEGANGRLFEVTREGKIVWEYMYPRFSGAQSSNAVYRGYRLPYDWIPQIERPKERAVVPPPLANFRVP
;
A
#
# COMPACT_ATOMS: atom_id res chain seq x y z
N MET A 1 -22.62 -55.46 34.85
CA MET A 1 -23.14 -55.06 33.52
C MET A 1 -22.67 -53.64 33.23
N PRO A 2 -21.69 -53.45 32.33
CA PRO A 2 -21.12 -52.13 32.06
C PRO A 2 -22.04 -51.35 31.11
N ARG A 3 -22.42 -50.12 31.49
CA ARG A 3 -23.13 -49.19 30.62
C ARG A 3 -22.13 -48.62 29.61
N ARG A 4 -22.27 -49.04 28.35
CA ARG A 4 -21.64 -48.41 27.19
C ARG A 4 -22.22 -47.01 27.02
N THR A 5 -21.41 -45.98 27.25
CA THR A 5 -21.67 -44.62 26.77
C THR A 5 -21.29 -44.56 25.29
N GLN A 6 -22.29 -44.48 24.42
CA GLN A 6 -22.09 -44.11 23.02
C GLN A 6 -21.82 -42.60 22.99
N ALA A 7 -20.56 -42.24 22.70
CA ALA A 7 -20.20 -40.89 22.30
C ALA A 7 -20.77 -40.64 20.90
N CYS A 8 -21.85 -39.85 20.81
CA CYS A 8 -22.23 -39.24 19.56
C CYS A 8 -21.19 -38.18 19.22
N ALA A 9 -20.27 -38.53 18.31
CA ALA A 9 -19.44 -37.57 17.62
C ALA A 9 -20.35 -36.63 16.82
N ALA A 10 -20.60 -35.44 17.35
CA ALA A 10 -21.16 -34.35 16.57
C ALA A 10 -20.07 -33.89 15.60
N ALA A 11 -20.13 -34.40 14.37
CA ALA A 11 -19.38 -33.86 13.25
C ALA A 11 -19.82 -32.41 13.06
N VAL A 12 -19.00 -31.48 13.54
CA VAL A 12 -19.10 -30.06 13.16
C VAL A 12 -18.70 -30.00 11.69
N PHE A 13 -19.69 -30.05 10.81
CA PHE A 13 -19.52 -29.64 9.43
C PHE A 13 -19.09 -28.16 9.46
N LEU A 14 -17.79 -27.92 9.25
CA LEU A 14 -17.31 -26.64 8.76
C LEU A 14 -17.94 -26.44 7.38
N TYR A 15 -19.11 -25.81 7.37
CA TYR A 15 -19.56 -25.11 6.17
C TYR A 15 -18.57 -23.99 5.93
N ALA A 16 -17.59 -24.24 5.07
CA ALA A 16 -16.91 -23.19 4.35
C ALA A 16 -18.00 -22.48 3.53
N PHE A 17 -18.57 -21.41 4.09
CA PHE A 17 -19.28 -20.45 3.27
C PHE A 17 -18.25 -19.86 2.32
N ALA A 18 -18.16 -20.42 1.12
CA ALA A 18 -17.72 -19.65 -0.02
C ALA A 18 -18.67 -18.47 -0.10
N LEU A 19 -18.23 -17.30 0.38
CA LEU A 19 -18.91 -16.05 0.14
C LEU A 19 -18.84 -15.79 -1.37
N THR A 20 -19.76 -16.40 -2.11
CA THR A 20 -20.06 -15.99 -3.47
C THR A 20 -20.81 -14.68 -3.36
N VAL A 21 -20.07 -13.58 -3.24
CA VAL A 21 -20.65 -12.26 -3.50
C VAL A 21 -20.83 -12.22 -5.02
N ALA A 22 -22.04 -12.52 -5.49
CA ALA A 22 -22.41 -12.31 -6.88
C ALA A 22 -22.50 -10.79 -7.11
N ALA A 23 -21.34 -10.16 -7.34
CA ALA A 23 -21.22 -8.78 -7.77
C ALA A 23 -21.52 -8.68 -9.28
N GLN A 24 -21.67 -7.46 -9.78
CA GLN A 24 -21.81 -7.21 -11.22
C GLN A 24 -20.59 -7.80 -11.96
N SER A 25 -20.84 -8.83 -12.77
CA SER A 25 -19.77 -9.55 -13.52
C SER A 25 -19.48 -8.94 -14.88
N VAL A 26 -20.37 -8.10 -15.40
CA VAL A 26 -20.22 -7.38 -16.68
C VAL A 26 -20.41 -5.89 -16.46
N TYR A 27 -19.36 -5.12 -16.75
CA TYR A 27 -19.32 -3.67 -16.63
C TYR A 27 -18.30 -3.09 -17.63
N PRO A 28 -18.39 -1.80 -18.00
CA PRO A 28 -17.41 -1.15 -18.88
C PRO A 28 -15.99 -1.25 -18.33
N THR A 29 -15.02 -1.58 -19.18
CA THR A 29 -13.58 -1.57 -18.84
C THR A 29 -12.81 -0.60 -19.73
N GLY A 30 -11.55 -0.33 -19.38
CA GLY A 30 -10.75 0.74 -20.00
C GLY A 30 -11.12 2.10 -19.43
N THR A 31 -10.85 3.17 -20.18
CA THR A 31 -11.25 4.53 -19.78
C THR A 31 -12.74 4.71 -19.97
N THR A 32 -13.45 5.00 -18.89
CA THR A 32 -14.91 5.15 -18.85
C THR A 32 -15.33 6.62 -18.74
N ILE A 33 -14.47 7.48 -18.19
CA ILE A 33 -14.66 8.93 -18.08
C ILE A 33 -13.32 9.60 -18.37
N TYR A 34 -13.32 10.65 -19.18
CA TYR A 34 -12.15 11.51 -19.37
C TYR A 34 -12.55 12.90 -19.86
N ASP A 35 -12.33 13.91 -19.01
CA ASP A 35 -12.45 15.33 -19.31
C ASP A 35 -11.02 15.93 -19.40
N PRO A 36 -10.47 16.12 -20.63
CA PRO A 36 -9.08 16.53 -20.82
C PRO A 36 -8.78 17.95 -20.32
N ASP A 37 -9.80 18.79 -20.18
CA ASP A 37 -9.63 20.17 -19.70
C ASP A 37 -9.56 20.24 -18.17
N ARG A 38 -9.99 19.18 -17.47
CA ARG A 38 -10.04 19.13 -16.00
C ARG A 38 -9.11 18.09 -15.39
N ALA A 39 -8.79 17.03 -16.10
CA ALA A 39 -7.84 16.01 -15.67
C ALA A 39 -6.40 16.51 -15.81
N TRP A 40 -5.49 15.95 -15.01
CA TRP A 40 -4.06 16.23 -15.16
C TRP A 40 -3.43 15.24 -16.14
N ASN A 41 -3.33 15.64 -17.41
CA ASN A 41 -2.98 14.73 -18.50
C ASN A 41 -1.52 14.25 -18.39
N GLY A 42 -1.34 12.95 -18.64
CA GLY A 42 -0.04 12.30 -18.53
C GLY A 42 -0.12 10.80 -18.74
N TYR A 43 0.91 10.09 -18.30
CA TYR A 43 0.96 8.64 -18.30
C TYR A 43 0.54 8.09 -16.94
N THR A 44 -0.27 7.02 -16.92
CA THR A 44 -0.59 6.31 -15.67
C THR A 44 0.17 4.99 -15.62
N VAL A 45 1.02 4.82 -14.62
CA VAL A 45 1.73 3.58 -14.32
C VAL A 45 0.84 2.69 -13.48
N LEU A 46 0.75 1.42 -13.83
CA LEU A 46 -0.06 0.41 -13.16
C LEU A 46 0.85 -0.71 -12.66
N SER A 47 0.64 -1.11 -11.40
CA SER A 47 1.24 -2.30 -10.78
C SER A 47 0.19 -3.42 -10.64
N PRO A 48 -0.26 -4.06 -11.72
CA PRO A 48 -1.27 -5.11 -11.66
C PRO A 48 -0.77 -6.31 -10.85
N LEU A 49 -1.66 -6.94 -10.07
CA LEU A 49 -1.30 -8.13 -9.27
C LEU A 49 -1.24 -9.41 -10.11
N GLY A 50 -2.19 -9.55 -11.03
CA GLY A 50 -2.36 -10.76 -11.86
C GLY A 50 -1.56 -10.77 -13.15
N THR A 51 -0.88 -9.66 -13.47
CA THR A 51 -0.04 -9.54 -14.67
C THR A 51 1.40 -9.32 -14.22
N GLN A 52 2.32 -10.19 -14.65
CA GLN A 52 3.74 -10.12 -14.30
C GLN A 52 4.47 -9.05 -15.12
N ALA A 53 4.01 -7.81 -15.00
CA ALA A 53 4.55 -6.67 -15.73
C ALA A 53 4.29 -5.35 -14.98
N VAL A 54 5.03 -4.33 -15.36
CA VAL A 54 4.68 -2.92 -15.11
C VAL A 54 4.10 -2.35 -16.40
N ILE A 55 2.92 -1.75 -16.31
CA ILE A 55 2.17 -1.26 -17.47
C ILE A 55 2.06 0.27 -17.39
N VAL A 56 2.24 0.95 -18.52
CA VAL A 56 2.00 2.38 -18.68
C VAL A 56 0.86 2.56 -19.67
N ILE A 57 -0.16 3.31 -19.27
CA ILE A 57 -1.27 3.70 -20.13
C ILE A 57 -1.29 5.20 -20.40
N ASP A 58 -1.82 5.58 -21.55
CA ASP A 58 -2.23 6.96 -21.81
C ASP A 58 -3.58 7.30 -21.13
N MET A 59 -4.01 8.55 -21.29
CA MET A 59 -5.28 9.03 -20.72
C MET A 59 -6.52 8.41 -21.34
N ASN A 60 -6.41 7.85 -22.55
CA ASN A 60 -7.48 7.12 -23.23
C ASN A 60 -7.50 5.63 -22.88
N GLY A 61 -6.55 5.16 -22.07
CA GLY A 61 -6.48 3.78 -21.57
C GLY A 61 -5.72 2.83 -22.49
N ASN A 62 -5.04 3.33 -23.52
CA ASN A 62 -4.18 2.53 -24.38
C ASN A 62 -2.88 2.21 -23.65
N VAL A 63 -2.43 0.96 -23.72
CA VAL A 63 -1.10 0.59 -23.23
C VAL A 63 -0.05 1.16 -24.18
N VAL A 64 0.80 2.05 -23.66
CA VAL A 64 1.87 2.71 -24.43
C VAL A 64 3.25 2.12 -24.14
N LYS A 65 3.42 1.46 -22.99
CA LYS A 65 4.63 0.71 -22.63
C LYS A 65 4.29 -0.40 -21.64
N GLN A 66 5.02 -1.51 -21.74
CA GLN A 66 4.95 -2.62 -20.81
C GLN A 66 6.38 -3.15 -20.60
N TRP A 67 6.77 -3.35 -19.34
CA TRP A 67 7.97 -4.10 -18.97
C TRP A 67 7.56 -5.40 -18.30
N ASP A 68 7.86 -6.52 -18.94
CA ASP A 68 7.53 -7.86 -18.42
C ASP A 68 8.53 -8.34 -17.36
N GLY A 69 8.19 -9.41 -16.65
CA GLY A 69 9.10 -10.05 -15.69
C GLY A 69 9.27 -9.23 -14.41
N TYR A 70 8.20 -8.58 -13.96
CA TYR A 70 8.06 -7.99 -12.63
C TYR A 70 6.90 -8.66 -11.89
N VAL A 71 6.98 -8.78 -10.57
CA VAL A 71 5.95 -9.43 -9.74
C VAL A 71 5.50 -8.51 -8.62
N ASN A 72 4.54 -7.64 -8.93
CA ASN A 72 4.03 -6.64 -7.99
C ASN A 72 3.23 -7.24 -6.82
N SER A 73 2.79 -8.49 -6.91
CA SER A 73 1.94 -9.12 -5.89
C SER A 73 2.64 -9.42 -4.58
N ALA A 74 3.97 -9.43 -4.57
CA ALA A 74 4.77 -9.71 -3.38
C ALA A 74 5.61 -8.50 -2.92
N GLY A 75 5.64 -7.41 -3.68
CA GLY A 75 6.51 -6.27 -3.38
C GLY A 75 6.22 -5.00 -4.21
N GLY A 76 4.98 -4.80 -4.67
CA GLY A 76 4.59 -3.52 -5.26
C GLY A 76 4.85 -2.34 -4.30
N PRO A 77 4.73 -1.07 -4.74
CA PRO A 77 4.39 -0.68 -6.09
C PRO A 77 5.62 -0.56 -7.00
N ALA A 78 5.38 -0.60 -8.30
CA ALA A 78 6.34 -0.14 -9.29
C ALA A 78 6.43 1.40 -9.30
N ARG A 79 7.62 1.91 -9.61
CA ARG A 79 7.86 3.34 -9.82
C ARG A 79 8.67 3.54 -11.09
N ILE A 80 8.44 4.67 -11.75
CA ILE A 80 9.19 5.09 -12.93
C ILE A 80 9.92 6.39 -12.60
N PHE A 81 11.22 6.38 -12.85
CA PHE A 81 12.12 7.53 -12.77
C PHE A 81 12.18 8.24 -14.14
N PRO A 82 12.81 9.43 -14.24
CA PRO A 82 13.03 10.07 -15.52
C PRO A 82 13.69 9.14 -16.55
N ASP A 83 13.49 9.44 -17.83
CA ASP A 83 13.95 8.64 -18.96
C ASP A 83 13.38 7.22 -19.00
N GLY A 84 12.21 7.01 -18.39
CA GLY A 84 11.50 5.73 -18.45
C GLY A 84 12.22 4.58 -17.73
N VAL A 85 13.11 4.88 -16.80
CA VAL A 85 13.74 3.88 -15.93
C VAL A 85 12.70 3.35 -14.94
N VAL A 86 12.47 2.04 -14.92
CA VAL A 86 11.45 1.39 -14.10
C VAL A 86 12.09 0.59 -12.98
N MET A 87 11.47 0.60 -11.80
CA MET A 87 11.91 -0.22 -10.67
C MET A 87 10.71 -0.85 -9.99
N ALA A 88 10.80 -2.16 -9.73
CA ALA A 88 9.76 -2.93 -9.06
C ALA A 88 10.29 -4.27 -8.56
N ALA A 89 9.48 -4.93 -7.73
CA ALA A 89 9.71 -6.28 -7.23
C ALA A 89 9.79 -7.32 -8.35
N ASN A 90 10.66 -8.32 -8.17
CA ASN A 90 10.69 -9.51 -8.99
C ASN A 90 10.89 -10.78 -8.14
N GLY A 91 10.40 -11.90 -8.66
CA GLY A 91 10.33 -13.17 -7.93
C GLY A 91 9.35 -13.16 -6.76
N THR A 92 8.98 -14.35 -6.28
CA THR A 92 8.09 -14.51 -5.12
C THR A 92 8.59 -15.64 -4.23
N ASN A 93 8.31 -15.54 -2.93
CA ASN A 93 8.62 -16.57 -1.95
C ASN A 93 7.35 -17.13 -1.25
N PRO A 94 6.42 -17.78 -1.97
CA PRO A 94 5.22 -18.32 -1.34
C PRO A 94 5.58 -19.39 -0.28
N PRO A 95 4.89 -19.43 0.88
CA PRO A 95 3.66 -18.71 1.22
C PRO A 95 3.86 -17.31 1.81
N HIS A 96 5.10 -16.83 1.92
CA HIS A 96 5.41 -15.49 2.40
C HIS A 96 5.02 -14.44 1.35
N GLN A 97 4.56 -13.28 1.81
CA GLN A 97 4.20 -12.14 0.95
C GLN A 97 5.44 -11.29 0.66
N GLU A 98 6.46 -11.91 0.09
CA GLU A 98 7.76 -11.29 -0.13
C GLU A 98 8.25 -11.54 -1.55
N SER A 99 8.89 -10.53 -2.13
CA SER A 99 9.64 -10.65 -3.36
C SER A 99 11.10 -11.01 -3.10
N LEU A 100 11.69 -11.70 -4.07
CA LEU A 100 13.07 -12.19 -3.98
C LEU A 100 14.08 -11.10 -4.25
N GLU A 101 13.74 -10.13 -5.08
CA GLU A 101 14.65 -9.07 -5.49
C GLU A 101 13.90 -7.81 -5.87
N LEU A 102 14.56 -6.67 -5.69
CA LEU A 102 14.11 -5.37 -6.18
C LEU A 102 15.00 -4.98 -7.37
N ILE A 103 14.41 -4.79 -8.56
CA ILE A 103 15.17 -4.59 -9.80
C ILE A 103 14.82 -3.25 -10.42
N GLN A 104 15.85 -2.51 -10.80
CA GLN A 104 15.78 -1.32 -11.64
C GLN A 104 16.24 -1.67 -13.06
N ARG A 105 15.44 -1.29 -14.06
CA ARG A 105 15.74 -1.49 -15.48
C ARG A 105 15.63 -0.18 -16.24
N ASP A 106 16.43 -0.03 -17.29
CA ASP A 106 16.29 1.06 -18.25
C ASP A 106 15.00 0.94 -19.08
N PHE A 107 14.78 1.89 -19.97
CA PHE A 107 13.60 1.89 -20.84
C PHE A 107 13.51 0.62 -21.71
N GLU A 108 14.62 0.04 -22.15
CA GLU A 108 14.65 -1.17 -22.99
C GLU A 108 14.57 -2.47 -22.19
N GLY A 109 14.61 -2.39 -20.86
CA GLY A 109 14.51 -3.53 -19.96
C GLY A 109 15.85 -4.12 -19.54
N HIS A 110 16.99 -3.46 -19.84
CA HIS A 110 18.28 -3.89 -19.31
C HIS A 110 18.38 -3.57 -17.83
N VAL A 111 18.87 -4.53 -17.04
CA VAL A 111 19.06 -4.35 -15.60
C VAL A 111 20.21 -3.39 -15.35
N ILE A 112 19.93 -2.29 -14.64
CA ILE A 112 20.92 -1.28 -14.25
C ILE A 112 21.26 -1.34 -12.75
N TRP A 113 20.32 -1.82 -11.93
CA TRP A 113 20.56 -2.06 -10.51
C TRP A 113 19.66 -3.19 -9.99
N ARG A 114 20.15 -3.93 -9.00
CA ARG A 114 19.38 -4.96 -8.29
C ARG A 114 19.77 -5.01 -6.83
N PHE A 115 18.83 -5.40 -5.99
CA PHE A 115 19.11 -5.83 -4.63
C PHE A 115 18.38 -7.12 -4.31
N ASP A 116 19.16 -8.15 -3.98
CA ASP A 116 18.72 -9.50 -3.62
C ASP A 116 19.50 -10.06 -2.41
N ARG A 117 20.37 -9.26 -1.77
CA ARG A 117 21.31 -9.69 -0.71
C ARG A 117 20.94 -9.22 0.70
N ASN A 118 19.65 -9.28 1.07
CA ASN A 118 19.25 -8.96 2.44
C ASN A 118 19.51 -10.15 3.38
N ARG A 119 18.89 -11.31 3.10
CA ARG A 119 19.07 -12.54 3.90
C ARG A 119 18.99 -13.78 3.04
N GLN A 120 19.60 -14.85 3.54
CA GLN A 120 19.39 -16.18 3.01
C GLN A 120 18.05 -16.75 3.48
N ILE A 121 17.29 -17.33 2.55
CA ILE A 121 16.01 -18.00 2.81
C ILE A 121 16.05 -19.42 2.26
N GLU A 122 15.30 -20.32 2.88
CA GLU A 122 15.04 -21.65 2.32
C GLU A 122 13.89 -21.56 1.31
N THR A 123 14.06 -22.19 0.15
CA THR A 123 13.01 -22.25 -0.87
C THR A 123 12.12 -23.46 -0.65
N ARG A 124 10.90 -23.41 -1.19
CA ARG A 124 9.96 -24.54 -1.15
C ARG A 124 10.49 -25.80 -1.85
N GLU A 125 11.34 -25.63 -2.86
CA GLU A 125 11.96 -26.73 -3.61
C GLU A 125 13.18 -27.33 -2.91
N GLY A 126 13.57 -26.76 -1.76
CA GLY A 126 14.77 -27.11 -1.03
C GLY A 126 15.98 -26.29 -1.49
N GLY A 127 16.89 -26.05 -0.57
CA GLY A 127 18.08 -25.23 -0.79
C GLY A 127 17.92 -23.78 -0.30
N THR A 128 19.06 -23.09 -0.26
CA THR A 128 19.16 -21.75 0.31
C THR A 128 19.52 -20.75 -0.78
N ILE A 129 18.72 -19.70 -0.92
CA ILE A 129 18.97 -18.59 -1.84
C ILE A 129 19.09 -17.28 -1.07
N TRP A 130 19.79 -16.31 -1.65
CA TRP A 130 19.69 -14.94 -1.18
C TRP A 130 18.39 -14.30 -1.66
N SER A 131 17.79 -13.48 -0.80
CA SER A 131 16.57 -12.76 -1.08
C SER A 131 16.62 -11.36 -0.47
N ALA A 132 15.98 -10.39 -1.13
CA ALA A 132 15.67 -9.08 -0.57
C ALA A 132 14.65 -9.18 0.57
N ARG A 133 13.77 -10.20 0.54
CA ARG A 133 12.61 -10.35 1.42
C ARG A 133 11.73 -9.09 1.44
N GLN A 134 11.61 -8.43 0.30
CA GLN A 134 10.93 -7.14 0.20
C GLN A 134 9.41 -7.34 0.25
N HIS A 135 8.75 -6.58 1.13
CA HIS A 135 7.33 -6.61 1.41
C HIS A 135 6.73 -5.22 1.18
N HIS A 136 5.72 -5.11 0.33
CA HIS A 136 4.82 -3.95 0.16
C HIS A 136 5.36 -2.55 -0.18
N ASP A 137 6.59 -2.17 0.15
CA ASP A 137 7.07 -0.83 -0.21
C ASP A 137 8.59 -0.73 -0.23
N TRP A 138 9.04 0.31 -0.91
CA TRP A 138 10.43 0.73 -1.00
C TRP A 138 10.47 2.18 -1.45
N GLN A 139 11.58 2.90 -1.25
CA GLN A 139 11.70 4.27 -1.70
C GLN A 139 13.15 4.70 -1.92
N ARG A 140 13.41 5.43 -3.01
CA ARG A 140 14.68 6.14 -3.22
C ARG A 140 14.70 7.43 -2.39
N GLU A 141 15.80 7.73 -1.72
CA GLU A 141 15.91 8.86 -0.79
C GLU A 141 15.57 10.22 -1.41
N ASP A 142 15.84 10.41 -2.71
CA ASP A 142 15.54 11.62 -3.47
C ASP A 142 14.19 11.57 -4.23
N PHE A 143 13.39 10.53 -3.97
CA PHE A 143 12.02 10.40 -4.48
C PHE A 143 10.99 10.21 -3.34
N PRO A 144 10.88 11.17 -2.40
CA PRO A 144 9.93 11.09 -1.30
C PRO A 144 8.47 11.06 -1.82
N ALA A 145 7.58 10.39 -1.08
CA ALA A 145 6.29 9.82 -1.53
C ALA A 145 6.31 8.84 -2.74
N GLY A 146 7.37 8.81 -3.56
CA GLY A 146 7.59 7.76 -4.55
C GLY A 146 6.73 7.91 -5.81
N TYR A 147 6.30 9.15 -6.09
CA TYR A 147 5.58 9.56 -7.28
C TYR A 147 5.98 11.00 -7.68
N TYR A 148 5.60 11.41 -8.88
CA TYR A 148 5.98 12.71 -9.44
C TYR A 148 5.49 13.90 -8.59
N SER A 149 6.40 14.83 -8.32
CA SER A 149 6.09 16.16 -7.80
C SER A 149 6.94 17.23 -8.53
N PRO A 150 6.40 18.43 -8.79
CA PRO A 150 7.14 19.48 -9.48
C PRO A 150 8.45 19.85 -8.78
N GLY A 151 9.54 19.87 -9.54
CA GLY A 151 10.87 20.21 -9.04
C GLY A 151 11.66 19.04 -8.44
N VAL A 152 11.05 17.87 -8.24
CA VAL A 152 11.75 16.64 -7.84
C VAL A 152 12.20 15.90 -9.10
N LYS A 153 13.50 15.60 -9.18
CA LYS A 153 14.11 14.79 -10.23
C LYS A 153 14.96 13.72 -9.55
N PRO A 154 14.39 12.53 -9.30
CA PRO A 154 15.13 11.49 -8.61
C PRO A 154 16.25 10.95 -9.50
N SER A 155 17.37 10.60 -8.88
CA SER A 155 18.55 10.09 -9.54
C SER A 155 18.28 8.68 -10.05
N ILE A 156 18.66 8.42 -11.31
CA ILE A 156 18.58 7.08 -11.90
C ILE A 156 19.79 6.21 -11.52
N GLU A 157 20.85 6.81 -10.98
CA GLU A 157 22.04 6.12 -10.48
C GLU A 157 22.41 6.66 -9.10
N GLY A 158 22.91 5.79 -8.23
CA GLY A 158 23.35 6.16 -6.89
C GLY A 158 22.22 6.30 -5.86
N GLY A 159 22.58 6.91 -4.74
CA GLY A 159 21.69 7.14 -3.61
C GLY A 159 21.30 5.88 -2.85
N LYS A 160 20.50 6.07 -1.79
CA LYS A 160 20.02 5.02 -0.90
C LYS A 160 18.58 4.64 -1.19
N THR A 161 18.28 3.36 -0.95
CA THR A 161 16.94 2.80 -1.07
C THR A 161 16.47 2.30 0.29
N LEU A 162 15.38 2.89 0.78
CA LEU A 162 14.60 2.35 1.87
C LEU A 162 13.81 1.13 1.35
N ILE A 163 13.82 0.02 2.08
CA ILE A 163 13.10 -1.19 1.70
C ILE A 163 12.40 -1.74 2.93
N LEU A 164 11.08 -1.94 2.81
CA LEU A 164 10.31 -2.67 3.80
C LEU A 164 10.49 -4.17 3.54
N THR A 165 10.86 -4.90 4.58
CA THR A 165 11.21 -6.32 4.53
C THR A 165 10.61 -7.04 5.73
N HIS A 166 10.65 -8.37 5.72
CA HIS A 166 10.37 -9.15 6.92
C HIS A 166 11.62 -9.75 7.54
N THR A 167 11.55 -9.96 8.86
CA THR A 167 12.44 -10.85 9.61
C THR A 167 11.60 -11.80 10.46
N ASN A 168 12.03 -13.05 10.61
CA ASN A 168 11.30 -14.04 11.41
C ASN A 168 12.08 -14.32 12.68
N HIS A 169 11.45 -14.13 13.83
CA HIS A 169 12.08 -14.36 15.13
C HIS A 169 11.06 -14.49 16.26
N SER A 170 11.49 -15.09 17.36
CA SER A 170 10.68 -15.15 18.58
C SER A 170 10.93 -13.92 19.43
N ARG A 171 9.85 -13.21 19.75
CA ARG A 171 9.84 -12.09 20.71
C ARG A 171 8.78 -12.37 21.77
N PRO A 172 9.09 -13.18 22.80
CA PRO A 172 8.11 -13.54 23.82
C PRO A 172 7.53 -12.33 24.54
N TYR A 173 8.21 -11.17 24.57
CA TYR A 173 7.62 -9.95 25.12
C TYR A 173 6.47 -9.40 24.27
N VAL A 174 6.45 -9.67 22.97
CA VAL A 174 5.42 -9.21 22.02
C VAL A 174 4.31 -10.24 21.86
N ALA A 175 4.65 -11.50 21.53
CA ALA A 175 3.68 -12.53 21.18
C ALA A 175 4.10 -13.93 21.65
N ASN A 176 3.11 -14.82 21.84
CA ASN A 176 3.30 -16.23 22.18
C ASN A 176 3.54 -17.12 20.95
N ALA A 177 4.00 -16.54 19.84
CA ALA A 177 4.34 -17.23 18.60
C ALA A 177 5.54 -16.54 17.93
N PRO A 178 6.26 -17.21 17.02
CA PRO A 178 7.24 -16.56 16.15
C PRO A 178 6.56 -15.43 15.37
N LEU A 179 7.21 -14.26 15.31
CA LEU A 179 6.73 -13.15 14.50
C LEU A 179 7.22 -13.30 13.06
N GLU A 180 6.36 -12.97 12.11
CA GLU A 180 6.78 -12.40 10.84
C GLU A 180 6.77 -10.90 11.07
N ASP A 181 7.95 -10.39 11.39
CA ASP A 181 8.11 -9.04 11.91
C ASP A 181 8.51 -8.09 10.80
N ASP A 182 7.93 -6.89 10.84
CA ASP A 182 8.23 -5.83 9.90
C ASP A 182 9.60 -5.22 10.23
N ARG A 183 10.47 -5.22 9.22
CA ARG A 183 11.83 -4.68 9.29
C ARG A 183 12.08 -3.73 8.15
N ILE A 184 12.53 -2.53 8.46
CA ILE A 184 12.88 -1.53 7.47
C ILE A 184 14.39 -1.47 7.39
N ILE A 185 14.93 -1.53 6.17
CA ILE A 185 16.35 -1.34 5.91
C ILE A 185 16.57 -0.17 4.97
N GLU A 186 17.69 0.51 5.14
CA GLU A 186 18.22 1.44 4.15
C GLU A 186 19.46 0.81 3.51
N VAL A 187 19.46 0.73 2.20
CA VAL A 187 20.50 0.07 1.41
C VAL A 187 21.23 1.10 0.57
N SER A 188 22.56 1.10 0.61
CA SER A 188 23.40 1.94 -0.25
C SER A 188 23.31 1.48 -1.71
N TRP A 189 23.77 2.31 -2.65
CA TRP A 189 23.84 1.90 -4.06
C TRP A 189 24.62 0.58 -4.28
N ASN A 190 25.65 0.34 -3.48
CA ASN A 190 26.50 -0.85 -3.59
C ASN A 190 25.90 -2.10 -2.93
N GLY A 191 24.73 -1.98 -2.27
CA GLY A 191 24.04 -3.10 -1.64
C GLY A 191 24.31 -3.25 -0.14
N ASP A 192 25.07 -2.34 0.49
CA ASP A 192 25.32 -2.36 1.93
C ASP A 192 24.08 -1.89 2.70
N ILE A 193 23.69 -2.63 3.74
CA ILE A 193 22.65 -2.18 4.68
C ILE A 193 23.29 -1.16 5.62
N VAL A 194 22.86 0.10 5.54
CA VAL A 194 23.43 1.23 6.30
C VAL A 194 22.56 1.72 7.45
N TRP A 195 21.31 1.26 7.51
CA TRP A 195 20.39 1.49 8.62
C TRP A 195 19.35 0.38 8.68
N GLU A 196 18.88 0.07 9.89
CA GLU A 196 17.91 -0.98 10.15
C GLU A 196 16.99 -0.56 11.31
N TRP A 197 15.71 -0.93 11.18
CA TRP A 197 14.71 -0.79 12.23
C TRP A 197 13.79 -2.01 12.24
N VAL A 198 13.45 -2.51 13.43
CA VAL A 198 12.65 -3.74 13.61
C VAL A 198 11.47 -3.45 14.52
N ALA A 199 10.25 -3.67 14.05
CA ALA A 199 9.06 -3.19 14.74
C ALA A 199 8.86 -3.77 16.14
N SER A 200 9.22 -5.04 16.37
CA SER A 200 9.05 -5.68 17.68
C SER A 200 9.82 -5.00 18.80
N ASP A 201 10.90 -4.29 18.48
CA ASP A 201 11.76 -3.64 19.46
C ASP A 201 11.13 -2.33 19.99
N HIS A 202 10.05 -1.85 19.36
CA HIS A 202 9.37 -0.58 19.64
C HIS A 202 7.92 -0.76 20.10
N VAL A 203 7.52 -1.98 20.49
CA VAL A 203 6.11 -2.31 20.73
C VAL A 203 5.42 -1.43 21.78
N ASP A 204 6.17 -0.95 22.78
CA ASP A 204 5.65 -0.09 23.84
C ASP A 204 5.53 1.39 23.40
N GLU A 205 6.19 1.78 22.30
CA GLU A 205 6.08 3.12 21.72
C GLU A 205 4.86 3.27 20.79
N LEU A 206 4.24 2.16 20.37
CA LEU A 206 3.14 2.13 19.40
C LEU A 206 1.78 2.51 20.00
N GLY A 207 1.69 2.61 21.33
CA GLY A 207 0.51 3.07 22.08
C GLY A 207 -0.69 2.14 21.98
N PHE A 208 -0.45 0.84 22.07
CA PHE A 208 -1.49 -0.15 22.30
C PHE A 208 -1.96 -0.13 23.76
N ASP A 209 -3.28 -0.20 23.97
CA ASP A 209 -3.85 -0.38 25.30
C ASP A 209 -3.68 -1.84 25.80
N GLY A 210 -4.14 -2.10 27.03
CA GLY A 210 -4.01 -3.43 27.63
C GLY A 210 -4.71 -4.54 26.86
N ASP A 211 -5.88 -4.27 26.30
CA ASP A 211 -6.65 -5.28 25.55
C ASP A 211 -5.99 -5.57 24.20
N ALA A 212 -5.52 -4.55 23.50
CA ALA A 212 -4.74 -4.69 22.28
C ALA A 212 -3.44 -5.47 22.54
N ARG A 213 -2.71 -5.16 23.62
CA ARG A 213 -1.50 -5.90 24.01
C ARG A 213 -1.81 -7.36 24.31
N ASN A 214 -2.91 -7.66 25.01
CA ASN A 214 -3.35 -9.04 25.28
C ASN A 214 -3.72 -9.79 23.98
N ALA A 215 -4.42 -9.13 23.05
CA ALA A 215 -4.77 -9.72 21.76
C ALA A 215 -3.52 -10.01 20.91
N ILE A 216 -2.57 -9.07 20.80
CA ILE A 216 -1.29 -9.28 20.11
C ILE A 216 -0.51 -10.43 20.76
N LYS A 217 -0.45 -10.44 22.10
CA LYS A 217 0.25 -11.46 22.89
C LYS A 217 -0.27 -12.86 22.63
N ALA A 218 -1.59 -13.00 22.46
CA ALA A 218 -2.24 -14.28 22.15
C ALA A 218 -1.98 -14.80 20.73
N ALA A 219 -1.45 -13.97 19.83
CA ALA A 219 -1.14 -14.32 18.44
C ALA A 219 -2.30 -14.99 17.68
N PRO A 220 -3.51 -14.38 17.62
CA PRO A 220 -4.71 -15.01 17.07
C PRO A 220 -4.64 -15.33 15.57
N GLY A 221 -3.62 -14.83 14.86
CA GLY A 221 -3.48 -14.90 13.41
C GLY A 221 -2.23 -15.65 12.93
N VAL A 222 -1.69 -16.60 13.71
CA VAL A 222 -0.55 -17.42 13.25
C VAL A 222 -0.92 -18.12 11.95
N ASN A 223 -0.15 -17.83 10.89
CA ASN A 223 -0.34 -18.46 9.60
C ASN A 223 0.33 -19.84 9.62
N ALA A 224 -0.45 -20.91 9.54
CA ALA A 224 0.07 -22.28 9.61
C ALA A 224 1.08 -22.61 8.49
N ALA A 225 0.93 -22.02 7.30
CA ALA A 225 1.84 -22.24 6.18
C ALA A 225 3.17 -21.48 6.34
N ARG A 226 3.16 -20.30 6.97
CA ARG A 226 4.37 -19.50 7.25
C ARG A 226 5.03 -19.87 8.59
N GLY A 227 4.28 -20.47 9.51
CA GLY A 227 4.74 -20.79 10.87
C GLY A 227 4.92 -19.56 11.77
N SER A 228 4.32 -18.42 11.41
CA SER A 228 4.60 -17.12 12.01
C SER A 228 3.33 -16.26 12.13
N PHE A 229 3.38 -15.27 13.02
CA PHE A 229 2.34 -14.28 13.25
C PHE A 229 2.72 -12.93 12.62
N ASP A 230 1.98 -12.55 11.58
CA ASP A 230 2.06 -11.26 10.91
C ASP A 230 1.24 -10.22 11.69
N TRP A 231 1.91 -9.53 12.61
CA TRP A 231 1.27 -8.84 13.72
C TRP A 231 1.01 -7.35 13.47
N LEU A 232 1.84 -6.67 12.67
CA LEU A 232 1.56 -5.30 12.24
C LEU A 232 1.16 -5.23 10.78
N HIS A 233 1.70 -6.09 9.93
CA HIS A 233 1.53 -6.01 8.49
C HIS A 233 1.78 -4.58 8.01
N ILE A 234 2.97 -4.04 8.27
CA ILE A 234 3.34 -2.73 7.75
C ILE A 234 3.28 -2.84 6.23
N ASN A 235 2.58 -1.90 5.59
CA ASN A 235 2.28 -1.97 4.16
C ASN A 235 2.77 -0.76 3.38
N SER A 236 3.40 0.18 4.07
CA SER A 236 4.05 1.34 3.50
C SER A 236 5.12 1.84 4.46
N ALA A 237 6.28 2.15 3.90
CA ALA A 237 7.39 2.80 4.57
C ALA A 237 7.92 3.87 3.61
N THR A 238 7.75 5.14 3.97
CA THR A 238 8.15 6.28 3.14
C THR A 238 8.99 7.28 3.91
N TYR A 239 10.03 7.83 3.30
CA TYR A 239 10.69 9.02 3.83
C TYR A 239 9.67 10.15 3.97
N VAL A 240 9.75 10.89 5.08
CA VAL A 240 8.97 12.11 5.29
C VAL A 240 9.24 13.11 4.16
N GLY A 241 10.49 13.20 3.70
CA GLY A 241 10.91 14.08 2.62
C GLY A 241 10.93 15.57 3.00
N PRO A 242 11.43 16.45 2.11
CA PRO A 242 11.47 17.89 2.36
C PRO A 242 10.06 18.46 2.59
N ASN A 243 9.89 19.18 3.70
CA ASN A 243 8.61 19.73 4.12
C ASN A 243 8.80 20.97 5.01
N HIS A 244 7.81 21.85 5.05
CA HIS A 244 7.91 23.10 5.78
C HIS A 244 7.86 22.92 7.31
N TRP A 245 7.25 21.85 7.84
CA TRP A 245 7.23 21.61 9.29
C TRP A 245 8.64 21.46 9.87
N PHE A 246 9.52 20.77 9.16
CA PHE A 246 10.93 20.69 9.54
C PHE A 246 11.66 22.02 9.38
N ASP A 247 11.41 22.74 8.28
CA ASP A 247 11.99 24.07 8.05
C ASP A 247 11.57 25.07 9.15
N GLU A 248 10.38 24.88 9.74
CA GLU A 248 9.82 25.63 10.85
C GLU A 248 10.25 25.10 12.25
N GLY A 249 11.07 24.03 12.28
CA GLY A 249 11.74 23.54 13.48
C GLY A 249 11.16 22.25 14.09
N ASP A 250 10.07 21.69 13.57
CA ASP A 250 9.50 20.44 14.09
C ASP A 250 10.32 19.22 13.65
N GLN A 251 11.21 18.78 14.55
CA GLN A 251 12.14 17.67 14.31
C GLN A 251 11.45 16.31 14.08
N ARG A 252 10.16 16.16 14.44
CA ARG A 252 9.41 14.94 14.14
C ARG A 252 9.32 14.71 12.64
N PHE A 253 9.27 15.78 11.86
CA PHE A 253 9.15 15.76 10.41
C PHE A 253 10.49 15.91 9.68
N ALA A 254 11.62 15.56 10.31
CA ALA A 254 12.91 15.56 9.63
C ALA A 254 12.84 14.75 8.32
N PRO A 255 13.36 15.25 7.17
CA PRO A 255 13.15 14.64 5.85
C PRO A 255 13.59 13.18 5.73
N ASN A 256 14.59 12.77 6.52
CA ASN A 256 15.12 11.41 6.53
C ASN A 256 14.39 10.46 7.48
N ASN A 257 13.50 10.95 8.35
CA ASN A 257 12.62 10.10 9.15
C ASN A 257 11.67 9.31 8.22
N VAL A 258 11.11 8.23 8.74
CA VAL A 258 10.30 7.30 7.96
C VAL A 258 8.87 7.24 8.51
N ILE A 259 7.88 7.50 7.66
CA ILE A 259 6.47 7.24 7.93
C ILE A 259 6.18 5.78 7.66
N ILE A 260 5.56 5.11 8.63
CA ILE A 260 5.09 3.74 8.52
C ILE A 260 3.56 3.68 8.63
N SER A 261 2.97 2.73 7.91
CA SER A 261 1.54 2.41 7.97
C SER A 261 1.33 0.95 8.30
N SER A 262 0.75 0.67 9.47
CA SER A 262 0.39 -0.69 9.85
C SER A 262 -1.04 -1.01 9.43
N ARG A 263 -1.20 -1.97 8.51
CA ARG A 263 -2.52 -2.43 8.08
C ARG A 263 -3.22 -3.14 9.22
N GLN A 264 -2.55 -4.07 9.90
CA GLN A 264 -3.19 -4.98 10.85
C GLN A 264 -3.51 -4.31 12.18
N ALA A 265 -2.74 -3.29 12.56
CA ALA A 265 -2.93 -2.57 13.82
C ALA A 265 -3.61 -1.20 13.67
N SER A 266 -3.89 -0.73 12.44
CA SER A 266 -4.65 0.50 12.17
C SER A 266 -4.04 1.77 12.79
N PHE A 267 -2.72 1.93 12.67
CA PHE A 267 -2.02 3.16 13.07
C PHE A 267 -1.02 3.61 12.01
N LEU A 268 -0.65 4.89 12.08
CA LEU A 268 0.48 5.49 11.38
C LEU A 268 1.50 6.00 12.41
N ALA A 269 2.78 5.99 12.05
CA ALA A 269 3.82 6.51 12.92
C ALA A 269 4.99 7.11 12.11
N ILE A 270 5.79 7.97 12.75
CA ILE A 270 7.09 8.40 12.24
C ILE A 270 8.19 7.79 13.10
N VAL A 271 9.08 7.04 12.44
CA VAL A 271 10.32 6.49 12.98
C VAL A 271 11.45 7.48 12.73
N ALA A 272 12.07 7.97 13.81
CA ALA A 272 13.26 8.80 13.72
C ALA A 272 14.51 7.98 13.42
N ARG A 273 15.60 8.62 13.01
CA ARG A 273 16.84 7.92 12.63
C ARG A 273 17.53 7.18 13.77
N ASP A 274 17.27 7.57 15.01
CA ASP A 274 17.72 6.84 16.20
C ASP A 274 16.80 5.66 16.57
N GLY A 275 15.78 5.39 15.76
CA GLY A 275 14.84 4.27 15.89
C GLY A 275 13.57 4.60 16.68
N ARG A 276 13.53 5.71 17.43
CA ARG A 276 12.37 6.05 18.27
C ARG A 276 11.15 6.43 17.43
N ILE A 277 9.96 6.16 17.96
CA ILE A 277 8.71 6.66 17.41
C ILE A 277 8.49 8.09 17.91
N VAL A 278 8.52 9.07 17.00
CA VAL A 278 8.45 10.51 17.35
C VAL A 278 7.11 11.16 17.03
N TRP A 279 6.24 10.46 16.32
CA TRP A 279 4.88 10.89 16.00
C TRP A 279 4.00 9.66 15.76
N ARG A 280 2.71 9.75 16.09
CA ARG A 280 1.71 8.71 15.84
C ARG A 280 0.35 9.31 15.46
N LEU A 281 -0.41 8.54 14.70
CA LEU A 281 -1.84 8.72 14.49
C LEU A 281 -2.54 7.36 14.69
N GLY A 282 -3.35 7.27 15.73
CA GLY A 282 -3.90 5.98 16.21
C GLY A 282 -2.91 5.21 17.10
N PRO A 283 -3.26 3.98 17.53
CA PRO A 283 -4.43 3.22 17.09
C PRO A 283 -5.76 3.72 17.69
N ASP A 284 -5.76 4.42 18.83
CA ASP A 284 -6.97 4.99 19.44
C ASP A 284 -7.27 6.40 18.91
N PHE A 285 -8.43 6.56 18.24
CA PHE A 285 -8.90 7.85 17.73
C PHE A 285 -9.85 8.56 18.70
N SER A 286 -10.05 8.03 19.91
CA SER A 286 -10.92 8.60 20.93
C SER A 286 -10.22 9.65 21.80
N GLU A 287 -8.88 9.68 21.81
CA GLU A 287 -8.05 10.44 22.76
C GLU A 287 -8.25 11.96 22.69
N SER A 288 -8.52 12.53 21.51
CA SER A 288 -8.69 13.97 21.33
C SER A 288 -9.89 14.33 20.45
N LYS A 289 -10.29 15.61 20.46
CA LYS A 289 -11.38 16.11 19.62
C LYS A 289 -11.01 15.99 18.14
N GLU A 290 -9.76 16.27 17.83
CA GLU A 290 -9.18 16.28 16.49
C GLU A 290 -9.14 14.85 15.93
N LEU A 291 -8.68 13.88 16.73
CA LEU A 291 -8.69 12.46 16.37
C LEU A 291 -10.11 11.93 16.13
N ARG A 292 -11.07 12.31 17.00
CA ARG A 292 -12.48 11.93 16.81
C ARG A 292 -13.08 12.52 15.53
N ALA A 293 -12.62 13.69 15.08
CA ALA A 293 -13.03 14.29 13.82
C ALA A 293 -12.50 13.51 12.60
N ILE A 294 -11.26 13.00 12.67
CA ILE A 294 -10.70 12.09 11.65
C ILE A 294 -11.47 10.76 11.61
N ARG A 295 -11.92 10.29 12.79
CA ARG A 295 -12.53 8.95 13.04
C ARG A 295 -11.53 7.81 12.80
N GLN A 296 -11.84 6.64 13.36
CA GLN A 296 -11.01 5.45 13.22
C GLN A 296 -10.59 5.19 11.77
N ILE A 297 -9.28 5.25 11.54
CA ILE A 297 -8.65 4.74 10.33
C ILE A 297 -8.53 3.23 10.48
N ILE A 298 -8.84 2.47 9.43
CA ILE A 298 -8.94 1.00 9.48
C ILE A 298 -8.27 0.41 8.26
N GLY A 299 -7.23 -0.41 8.48
CA GLY A 299 -6.59 -1.19 7.41
C GLY A 299 -5.94 -0.35 6.30
N GLN A 300 -5.53 0.88 6.61
CA GLN A 300 -5.07 1.91 5.68
C GLN A 300 -3.79 1.56 4.94
N HIS A 301 -3.58 2.18 3.78
CA HIS A 301 -2.41 2.03 2.91
C HIS A 301 -1.89 3.40 2.43
N HIS A 302 -0.63 3.40 1.98
CA HIS A 302 0.03 4.50 1.26
C HIS A 302 0.01 5.84 2.02
N ALA A 303 0.38 5.82 3.30
CA ALA A 303 0.56 7.03 4.10
C ALA A 303 1.89 7.73 3.74
N HIS A 304 1.82 9.02 3.42
CA HIS A 304 2.99 9.85 3.09
C HIS A 304 2.68 11.33 3.28
N ILE A 305 3.71 12.15 3.48
CA ILE A 305 3.58 13.61 3.37
C ILE A 305 3.44 13.96 1.89
N ILE A 306 2.47 14.81 1.55
CA ILE A 306 2.34 15.39 0.22
C ILE A 306 3.63 16.17 -0.09
N PRO A 307 4.39 15.79 -1.13
CA PRO A 307 5.67 16.43 -1.44
C PRO A 307 5.55 17.92 -1.73
N LYS A 308 6.65 18.64 -1.48
CA LYS A 308 6.83 20.03 -1.91
C LYS A 308 6.54 20.18 -3.41
N GLY A 309 5.90 21.29 -3.79
CA GLY A 309 5.49 21.57 -5.17
C GLY A 309 4.10 21.06 -5.54
N LEU A 310 3.42 20.29 -4.67
CA LEU A 310 2.04 19.86 -4.87
C LEU A 310 1.06 20.60 -3.94
N PRO A 311 -0.20 20.83 -4.35
CA PRO A 311 -1.21 21.45 -3.49
C PRO A 311 -1.49 20.64 -2.22
N GLY A 312 -1.31 21.26 -1.05
CA GLY A 312 -1.37 20.58 0.25
C GLY A 312 -0.02 20.06 0.75
N ALA A 313 1.11 20.47 0.13
CA ALA A 313 2.45 20.09 0.55
C ALA A 313 2.66 20.25 2.07
N GLY A 314 3.17 19.19 2.71
CA GLY A 314 3.32 19.11 4.16
C GLY A 314 2.15 18.44 4.89
N ASN A 315 0.97 18.32 4.26
CA ASN A 315 -0.12 17.52 4.82
C ASN A 315 0.16 16.03 4.62
N LEU A 316 -0.36 15.20 5.52
CA LEU A 316 -0.39 13.75 5.38
C LEU A 316 -1.53 13.36 4.43
N LEU A 317 -1.25 12.50 3.45
CA LEU A 317 -2.27 11.86 2.61
C LEU A 317 -2.27 10.36 2.87
N VAL A 318 -3.45 9.77 3.07
CA VAL A 318 -3.61 8.34 3.35
C VAL A 318 -4.86 7.77 2.70
N PHE A 319 -4.77 6.53 2.19
CA PHE A 319 -5.93 5.75 1.75
C PHE A 319 -6.41 4.88 2.91
N ASP A 320 -7.55 5.22 3.49
CA ASP A 320 -8.18 4.50 4.59
C ASP A 320 -9.16 3.46 4.04
N ASN A 321 -8.71 2.21 3.92
CA ASN A 321 -9.41 1.13 3.23
C ASN A 321 -10.76 0.77 3.87
N GLY A 322 -10.84 0.76 5.20
CA GLY A 322 -11.92 0.07 5.91
C GLY A 322 -11.63 -1.43 6.02
N GLY A 323 -12.64 -2.26 5.83
CA GLY A 323 -12.56 -3.71 6.04
C GLY A 323 -12.64 -4.03 7.52
N ALA A 324 -11.81 -4.98 7.97
CA ALA A 324 -11.65 -5.34 9.38
C ALA A 324 -10.17 -5.35 9.74
N SER A 325 -9.80 -4.69 10.84
CA SER A 325 -8.41 -4.52 11.30
C SER A 325 -8.39 -4.06 12.77
N GLY A 326 -7.20 -3.95 13.37
CA GLY A 326 -6.97 -3.42 14.69
C GLY A 326 -6.97 -4.48 15.76
N TYR A 327 -6.35 -4.14 16.89
CA TYR A 327 -6.38 -4.92 18.11
C TYR A 327 -7.14 -4.14 19.19
N GLY A 328 -7.88 -4.85 20.03
CA GLY A 328 -8.61 -4.24 21.12
C GLY A 328 -9.41 -5.28 21.90
N PHE A 329 -10.40 -4.80 22.66
CA PHE A 329 -11.24 -5.65 23.49
C PHE A 329 -12.05 -6.65 22.68
N THR A 330 -12.36 -7.79 23.29
CA THR A 330 -13.16 -8.84 22.67
C THR A 330 -14.61 -8.38 22.50
N ASN A 331 -15.15 -8.59 21.30
CA ASN A 331 -16.52 -8.19 20.97
C ASN A 331 -17.13 -9.17 19.96
N PRO A 332 -18.44 -9.08 19.64
CA PRO A 332 -19.09 -10.02 18.73
C PRO A 332 -18.46 -10.12 17.34
N THR A 333 -17.73 -9.09 16.89
CA THR A 333 -16.99 -9.09 15.62
C THR A 333 -15.50 -9.41 15.76
N ALA A 334 -14.96 -9.48 16.99
CA ALA A 334 -13.56 -9.72 17.31
C ALA A 334 -13.42 -10.61 18.55
N LEU A 335 -13.73 -11.90 18.41
CA LEU A 335 -13.80 -12.86 19.53
C LEU A 335 -12.48 -13.05 20.29
N ASN A 336 -11.36 -12.75 19.65
CA ASN A 336 -10.01 -12.86 20.20
C ASN A 336 -9.27 -11.50 20.22
N GLY A 337 -10.02 -10.40 20.08
CA GLY A 337 -9.49 -9.04 20.09
C GLY A 337 -8.76 -8.62 18.81
N ALA A 338 -8.60 -9.50 17.81
CA ALA A 338 -8.11 -9.12 16.48
C ALA A 338 -9.25 -8.71 15.56
N ASN A 339 -8.97 -7.81 14.62
CA ASN A 339 -9.95 -7.18 13.74
C ASN A 339 -11.05 -6.44 14.51
N ALA A 340 -10.66 -5.77 15.60
CA ALA A 340 -11.56 -5.08 16.53
C ALA A 340 -12.35 -3.92 15.90
N PHE A 341 -11.85 -3.35 14.80
CA PHE A 341 -12.48 -2.27 14.05
C PHE A 341 -13.00 -2.79 12.72
N ALA A 342 -14.20 -2.36 12.32
CA ALA A 342 -14.76 -2.73 11.02
C ALA A 342 -15.53 -1.58 10.36
N ARG A 343 -15.34 -1.41 9.05
CA ARG A 343 -16.07 -0.44 8.23
C ARG A 343 -16.12 -0.85 6.76
N ALA A 344 -17.31 -0.94 6.18
CA ALA A 344 -17.51 -1.41 4.80
C ALA A 344 -17.45 -0.29 3.73
N ASN A 345 -16.55 0.69 3.89
CA ASN A 345 -16.27 1.71 2.87
C ASN A 345 -14.86 2.29 3.03
N SER A 346 -14.31 2.76 1.92
CA SER A 346 -13.00 3.41 1.89
C SER A 346 -13.13 4.94 1.95
N ARG A 347 -12.04 5.57 2.39
CA ARG A 347 -11.87 7.03 2.41
C ARG A 347 -10.47 7.37 1.92
N VAL A 348 -10.29 8.55 1.32
CA VAL A 348 -8.98 9.19 1.18
C VAL A 348 -8.98 10.38 2.12
N LEU A 349 -7.96 10.52 2.95
CA LEU A 349 -7.88 11.56 3.97
C LEU A 349 -6.62 12.40 3.74
N GLU A 350 -6.80 13.72 3.74
CA GLU A 350 -5.71 14.70 3.84
C GLU A 350 -5.78 15.33 5.23
N ILE A 351 -4.71 15.20 6.00
CA ILE A 351 -4.67 15.55 7.42
C ILE A 351 -3.49 16.49 7.64
N ASN A 352 -3.69 17.58 8.39
CA ASN A 352 -2.56 18.35 8.91
C ASN A 352 -1.89 17.52 10.01
N PRO A 353 -0.63 17.08 9.85
CA PRO A 353 -0.04 16.11 10.77
C PRO A 353 0.39 16.73 12.11
N VAL A 354 0.42 18.07 12.22
CA VAL A 354 0.74 18.78 13.46
C VAL A 354 -0.52 19.05 14.28
N THR A 355 -1.55 19.61 13.66
CA THR A 355 -2.80 19.98 14.36
C THR A 355 -3.82 18.84 14.40
N LEU A 356 -3.65 17.81 13.56
CA LEU A 356 -4.58 16.71 13.35
C LEU A 356 -5.94 17.16 12.75
N ASP A 357 -5.98 18.32 12.10
CA ASP A 357 -7.15 18.76 11.37
C ASP A 357 -7.36 17.92 10.10
N LEU A 358 -8.59 17.47 9.89
CA LEU A 358 -9.00 16.85 8.62
C LEU A 358 -9.19 17.95 7.56
N VAL A 359 -8.16 18.18 6.75
CA VAL A 359 -8.10 19.24 5.73
C VAL A 359 -9.02 18.94 4.55
N TRP A 360 -9.02 17.68 4.10
CA TRP A 360 -9.88 17.21 3.01
C TRP A 360 -10.15 15.73 3.14
N SER A 361 -11.29 15.28 2.63
CA SER A 361 -11.56 13.86 2.51
C SER A 361 -12.39 13.55 1.27
N TYR A 362 -12.17 12.38 0.69
CA TYR A 362 -13.07 11.80 -0.29
C TYR A 362 -13.61 10.46 0.21
N ALA A 363 -14.92 10.35 0.20
CA ALA A 363 -15.66 9.11 0.41
C ALA A 363 -16.89 9.16 -0.51
N GLY A 364 -17.42 8.02 -0.91
CA GLY A 364 -18.56 8.00 -1.81
C GLY A 364 -19.33 6.68 -1.79
N PRO A 365 -20.57 6.69 -2.30
CA PRO A 365 -21.30 5.45 -2.52
C PRO A 365 -20.53 4.62 -3.57
N ARG A 366 -20.38 3.31 -3.32
CA ARG A 366 -19.64 2.39 -4.20
C ARG A 366 -18.14 2.72 -4.35
N PHE A 367 -17.53 3.24 -3.30
CA PHE A 367 -16.07 3.35 -3.17
C PHE A 367 -15.59 2.48 -2.01
N TYR A 368 -15.02 1.32 -2.32
CA TYR A 368 -14.55 0.37 -1.32
C TYR A 368 -13.49 -0.58 -1.85
N SER A 369 -12.29 -0.51 -1.28
CA SER A 369 -11.20 -1.47 -1.48
C SER A 369 -10.65 -1.90 -0.12
N SER A 370 -10.84 -3.18 0.24
CA SER A 370 -10.49 -3.74 1.56
C SER A 370 -8.98 -3.94 1.79
N ASN A 371 -8.17 -3.80 0.74
CA ASN A 371 -6.72 -3.93 0.78
C ASN A 371 -6.06 -3.12 -0.35
N ILE A 372 -4.72 -3.14 -0.39
CA ILE A 372 -3.86 -2.46 -1.37
C ILE A 372 -4.29 -0.99 -1.53
N SER A 373 -4.26 -0.42 -2.74
CA SER A 373 -4.75 0.94 -3.03
C SER A 373 -3.73 2.04 -2.73
N GLY A 374 -4.13 3.28 -3.04
CA GLY A 374 -3.35 4.46 -2.73
C GLY A 374 -3.98 5.72 -3.31
N ALA A 375 -3.53 6.87 -2.82
CA ALA A 375 -3.85 8.18 -3.36
C ALA A 375 -2.57 8.95 -3.70
N GLN A 376 -2.62 9.76 -4.76
CA GLN A 376 -1.56 10.67 -5.18
C GLN A 376 -2.16 12.05 -5.44
N ARG A 377 -1.61 13.09 -4.79
CA ARG A 377 -1.96 14.47 -5.11
C ARG A 377 -1.32 14.87 -6.45
N LEU A 378 -2.10 15.47 -7.34
CA LEU A 378 -1.66 15.90 -8.67
C LEU A 378 -1.36 17.41 -8.71
N PRO A 379 -0.52 17.89 -9.65
CA PRO A 379 -0.16 19.31 -9.76
C PRO A 379 -1.33 20.28 -9.95
N ASN A 380 -2.41 19.86 -10.64
CA ASN A 380 -3.62 20.67 -10.81
C ASN A 380 -4.51 20.72 -9.54
N GLY A 381 -4.10 20.08 -8.45
CA GLY A 381 -4.85 20.03 -7.19
C GLY A 381 -5.84 18.87 -7.08
N ASN A 382 -6.06 18.10 -8.13
CA ASN A 382 -6.86 16.87 -8.08
C ASN A 382 -6.12 15.75 -7.33
N THR A 383 -6.83 14.67 -7.01
CA THR A 383 -6.25 13.45 -6.44
C THR A 383 -6.47 12.29 -7.41
N LEU A 384 -5.40 11.61 -7.82
CA LEU A 384 -5.50 10.28 -8.41
C LEU A 384 -5.70 9.26 -7.28
N VAL A 385 -6.72 8.42 -7.40
CA VAL A 385 -7.05 7.37 -6.44
C VAL A 385 -6.99 6.03 -7.15
N THR A 386 -6.25 5.08 -6.59
CA THR A 386 -6.28 3.67 -6.99
C THR A 386 -7.16 2.91 -6.02
N GLU A 387 -8.36 2.52 -6.42
CA GLU A 387 -9.23 1.56 -5.73
C GLU A 387 -8.80 0.14 -6.14
N GLY A 388 -7.76 -0.35 -5.46
CA GLY A 388 -6.91 -1.40 -6.01
C GLY A 388 -7.58 -2.77 -6.13
N ALA A 389 -8.37 -3.19 -5.13
CA ALA A 389 -8.98 -4.53 -5.10
C ALA A 389 -9.93 -4.76 -6.28
N ASN A 390 -10.58 -3.69 -6.76
CA ASN A 390 -11.56 -3.70 -7.85
C ASN A 390 -10.94 -3.25 -9.19
N GLY A 391 -9.63 -2.99 -9.24
CA GLY A 391 -8.92 -2.58 -10.45
C GLY A 391 -9.33 -1.22 -11.00
N ARG A 392 -9.97 -0.36 -10.18
CA ARG A 392 -10.45 0.96 -10.58
C ARG A 392 -9.44 2.03 -10.21
N LEU A 393 -9.15 2.93 -11.14
CA LEU A 393 -8.38 4.15 -10.90
C LEU A 393 -9.23 5.33 -11.34
N PHE A 394 -9.21 6.41 -10.57
CA PHE A 394 -9.95 7.62 -10.93
C PHE A 394 -9.26 8.89 -10.43
N GLU A 395 -9.42 9.96 -11.18
CA GLU A 395 -8.99 11.30 -10.79
C GLU A 395 -10.20 12.09 -10.31
N VAL A 396 -10.09 12.64 -9.10
CA VAL A 396 -11.15 13.41 -8.46
C VAL A 396 -10.69 14.83 -8.14
N THR A 397 -11.54 15.80 -8.44
CA THR A 397 -11.37 17.22 -8.07
C THR A 397 -11.51 17.43 -6.56
N ARG A 398 -11.09 18.60 -6.06
CA ARG A 398 -11.25 18.96 -4.65
C ARG A 398 -12.71 18.96 -4.21
N GLU A 399 -13.63 19.26 -5.13
CA GLU A 399 -15.08 19.27 -4.92
C GLU A 399 -15.72 17.87 -5.01
N GLY A 400 -14.94 16.82 -5.28
CA GLY A 400 -15.43 15.45 -5.32
C GLY A 400 -15.98 15.00 -6.68
N LYS A 401 -15.81 15.78 -7.76
CA LYS A 401 -16.18 15.37 -9.12
C LYS A 401 -15.09 14.50 -9.74
N ILE A 402 -15.45 13.31 -10.22
CA ILE A 402 -14.59 12.44 -11.03
C ILE A 402 -14.44 13.06 -12.43
N VAL A 403 -13.19 13.27 -12.87
CA VAL A 403 -12.85 13.87 -14.18
C VAL A 403 -12.07 12.91 -15.08
N TRP A 404 -11.55 11.82 -14.52
CA TRP A 404 -11.00 10.69 -15.26
C TRP A 404 -11.30 9.39 -14.50
N GLU A 405 -11.63 8.33 -15.20
CA GLU A 405 -11.89 7.00 -14.63
C GLU A 405 -11.42 5.92 -15.58
N TYR A 406 -10.72 4.93 -15.03
CA TYR A 406 -10.20 3.77 -15.73
C TYR A 406 -10.45 2.50 -14.93
N MET A 407 -10.93 1.46 -15.61
CA MET A 407 -11.14 0.12 -15.09
C MET A 407 -10.15 -0.84 -15.76
N TYR A 408 -9.23 -1.44 -14.99
CA TYR A 408 -8.24 -2.35 -15.56
C TYR A 408 -8.92 -3.55 -16.24
N PRO A 409 -8.71 -3.77 -17.55
CA PRO A 409 -9.50 -4.71 -18.34
C PRO A 409 -9.00 -6.15 -18.29
N ARG A 410 -7.84 -6.43 -17.65
CA ARG A 410 -7.26 -7.77 -17.62
C ARG A 410 -7.62 -8.47 -16.30
N PHE A 411 -8.38 -9.56 -16.42
CA PHE A 411 -8.83 -10.40 -15.31
C PHE A 411 -8.03 -11.70 -15.26
N SER A 412 -7.74 -12.19 -14.05
CA SER A 412 -6.97 -13.42 -13.86
C SER A 412 -7.25 -14.11 -12.51
N GLY A 413 -6.85 -15.38 -12.38
CA GLY A 413 -6.96 -16.15 -11.14
C GLY A 413 -8.36 -16.68 -10.84
N ALA A 414 -8.50 -17.41 -9.73
CA ALA A 414 -9.70 -18.17 -9.37
C ALA A 414 -10.97 -17.32 -9.12
N GLN A 415 -10.83 -15.99 -9.00
CA GLN A 415 -11.95 -15.06 -8.81
C GLN A 415 -12.10 -14.06 -9.97
N SER A 416 -11.41 -14.26 -11.09
CA SER A 416 -11.35 -13.28 -12.19
C SER A 416 -11.05 -11.88 -11.64
N SER A 417 -9.94 -11.74 -10.91
CA SER A 417 -9.55 -10.47 -10.32
C SER A 417 -8.79 -9.62 -11.34
N ASN A 418 -9.09 -8.33 -11.38
CA ASN A 418 -8.34 -7.29 -12.10
C ASN A 418 -7.59 -6.35 -11.14
N ALA A 419 -7.22 -6.85 -9.96
CA ALA A 419 -6.64 -6.02 -8.92
C ALA A 419 -5.34 -5.33 -9.36
N VAL A 420 -5.22 -4.05 -8.99
CA VAL A 420 -4.04 -3.21 -9.22
C VAL A 420 -3.49 -2.79 -7.88
N TYR A 421 -2.25 -3.19 -7.55
CA TYR A 421 -1.62 -2.90 -6.27
C TYR A 421 -1.63 -1.39 -5.97
N ARG A 422 -1.13 -0.60 -6.92
CA ARG A 422 -1.13 0.87 -6.91
C ARG A 422 -0.94 1.39 -8.33
N GLY A 423 -1.35 2.62 -8.59
CA GLY A 423 -1.00 3.35 -9.79
C GLY A 423 -0.61 4.80 -9.51
N TYR A 424 0.18 5.37 -10.42
CA TYR A 424 0.70 6.73 -10.31
C TYR A 424 0.61 7.46 -11.65
N ARG A 425 0.24 8.75 -11.64
CA ARG A 425 0.28 9.62 -12.82
C ARG A 425 1.62 10.35 -12.87
N LEU A 426 2.19 10.40 -14.07
CA LEU A 426 3.44 11.07 -14.40
C LEU A 426 3.21 12.02 -15.59
N PRO A 427 3.96 13.12 -15.72
CA PRO A 427 3.87 13.95 -16.92
C PRO A 427 4.38 13.18 -18.14
N TYR A 428 3.93 13.54 -19.35
CA TYR A 428 4.38 12.86 -20.57
C TYR A 428 5.91 12.89 -20.74
N ASP A 429 6.54 14.02 -20.45
CA ASP A 429 7.98 14.22 -20.57
C ASP A 429 8.81 13.37 -19.58
N TRP A 430 8.17 12.65 -18.65
CA TRP A 430 8.86 11.72 -17.75
C TRP A 430 9.36 10.46 -18.48
N ILE A 431 8.75 10.14 -19.63
CA ILE A 431 9.13 9.03 -20.50
C ILE A 431 9.26 9.56 -21.93
N PRO A 432 10.32 10.33 -22.24
CA PRO A 432 10.46 11.05 -23.50
C PRO A 432 10.56 10.14 -24.74
N GLN A 433 10.80 8.85 -24.55
CA GLN A 433 10.85 7.85 -25.63
C GLN A 433 9.48 7.53 -26.24
N ILE A 434 8.39 7.81 -25.51
CA ILE A 434 7.03 7.53 -25.99
C ILE A 434 6.49 8.79 -26.66
N GLU A 435 6.00 8.66 -27.89
CA GLU A 435 5.32 9.77 -28.57
C GLU A 435 4.11 10.23 -27.74
N ARG A 436 3.97 11.54 -27.58
CA ARG A 436 2.86 12.11 -26.79
C ARG A 436 1.51 11.71 -27.43
N PRO A 437 0.65 10.98 -26.70
CA PRO A 437 -0.64 10.56 -27.22
C PRO A 437 -1.59 11.73 -27.48
N LYS A 438 -2.55 11.55 -28.39
CA LYS A 438 -3.64 12.50 -28.59
C LYS A 438 -4.72 12.28 -27.55
N GLU A 439 -4.98 13.30 -26.75
CA GLU A 439 -6.02 13.32 -25.73
C GLU A 439 -7.41 13.41 -26.39
N ARG A 440 -8.28 12.43 -26.12
CA ARG A 440 -9.67 12.43 -26.60
C ARG A 440 -10.63 12.29 -25.44
N ALA A 441 -11.56 13.22 -25.29
CA ALA A 441 -12.57 13.13 -24.23
C ALA A 441 -13.35 11.81 -24.30
N VAL A 442 -13.65 11.23 -23.14
CA VAL A 442 -14.48 10.03 -23.00
C VAL A 442 -15.70 10.42 -22.16
N VAL A 443 -16.86 10.46 -22.80
CA VAL A 443 -18.13 10.77 -22.15
C VAL A 443 -18.92 9.47 -22.03
N PRO A 444 -19.19 8.98 -20.81
CA PRO A 444 -19.98 7.77 -20.65
C PRO A 444 -21.41 8.00 -21.16
N PRO A 445 -22.04 7.00 -21.79
CA PRO A 445 -23.46 7.10 -22.12
C PRO A 445 -24.28 7.21 -20.82
N PRO A 446 -25.49 7.80 -20.87
CA PRO A 446 -26.41 7.72 -19.74
C PRO A 446 -26.64 6.26 -19.33
N LEU A 447 -26.56 5.96 -18.03
CA LEU A 447 -26.64 4.58 -17.52
C LEU A 447 -27.91 3.85 -17.97
N ALA A 448 -29.04 4.55 -18.05
CA ALA A 448 -30.31 4.00 -18.53
C ALA A 448 -30.26 3.51 -20.00
N ASN A 449 -29.28 3.98 -20.77
CA ASN A 449 -29.10 3.64 -22.18
C ASN A 449 -27.98 2.61 -22.40
N PHE A 450 -27.17 2.30 -21.38
CA PHE A 450 -26.08 1.33 -21.50
C PHE A 450 -26.62 -0.10 -21.37
N ARG A 451 -26.52 -0.88 -22.45
CA ARG A 451 -26.95 -2.28 -22.50
C ARG A 451 -26.00 -3.10 -23.38
N VAL A 452 -25.74 -4.34 -22.99
CA VAL A 452 -25.07 -5.34 -23.84
C VAL A 452 -26.17 -5.97 -24.71
N PRO A 453 -26.06 -5.93 -26.05
CA PRO A 453 -27.09 -6.45 -26.95
C PRO A 453 -27.24 -7.98 -26.87
#